data_AF-A0A090XB50-F1
#
_entry.id   AF-A0A090XB50-F1
#
_cell.length_a   1.000
_cell.length_b   1.000
_cell.length_c   1.000
_cell.angle_alpha   90.00
_cell.angle_beta   90.00
_cell.angle_gamma   90.00
#
_symmetry.space_group_name_H-M   'P 1'
#
loop_
_entity.id
_entity.type
_entity.pdbx_description
1 polymer ?
#
loop_
_entity_poly.entity_id
_entity_poly.type
_entity_poly.pdbx_seq_one_letter_code
_entity_poly.pdbx_strand_id
1 'polypeptide(L)'
;MFLISTIALLVAPTLASWNRGDCGVQQIQPVLDPEDRIVGGAKAVPGSWPWHVQLRVYRDHCSGVLISDRHVLTAAHCVRVMKPRKLRVHLGAHLRSAPVKGQVFYTSKKFVCTLKN
;
A
#
# COMPACT_ATOMS: atom_id res chain seq x y z
N MET A 1 42.70 20.16 18.50
CA MET A 1 41.29 20.56 18.59
C MET A 1 40.63 20.87 17.24
N PHE A 2 41.09 20.26 16.12
CA PHE A 2 40.48 20.47 14.78
C PHE A 2 40.19 19.16 14.01
N LEU A 3 40.47 17.98 14.58
CA LEU A 3 40.25 16.69 13.90
C LEU A 3 38.93 15.99 14.26
N ILE A 4 38.15 16.52 15.20
CA ILE A 4 36.88 15.90 15.61
C ILE A 4 35.69 16.47 14.81
N SER A 5 35.84 17.65 14.19
CA SER A 5 34.77 18.29 13.41
C SER A 5 34.60 17.73 12.00
N THR A 6 35.64 17.14 11.40
CA THR A 6 35.60 16.64 10.02
C THR A 6 35.02 15.22 9.92
N ILE A 7 35.02 14.45 11.01
CA ILE A 7 34.50 13.07 11.03
C ILE A 7 32.95 13.05 11.01
N ALA A 8 32.29 14.09 11.54
CA ALA A 8 30.83 14.18 11.58
C ALA A 8 30.16 14.27 10.19
N LEU A 9 30.88 14.73 9.16
CA LEU A 9 30.36 14.85 7.80
C LEU A 9 30.51 13.56 6.97
N LEU A 10 31.36 12.61 7.40
CA LEU A 10 31.59 11.36 6.67
C LEU A 10 30.72 10.18 7.18
N VAL A 11 30.02 10.36 8.30
CA VAL A 11 29.10 9.35 8.90
C VAL A 11 27.63 9.71 8.70
N ALA A 12 27.32 10.67 7.84
CA ALA A 12 25.97 10.87 7.34
C ALA A 12 25.84 10.41 5.88
N PRO A 13 26.04 9.11 5.54
CA PRO A 13 25.24 8.57 4.46
C PRO A 13 23.84 8.54 5.04
N THR A 14 23.12 9.65 4.86
CA THR A 14 21.72 9.87 5.22
C THR A 14 21.30 8.94 6.37
N LEU A 15 21.18 9.50 7.58
CA LEU A 15 20.03 9.12 8.38
C LEU A 15 18.86 9.33 7.43
N ALA A 16 18.49 8.29 6.67
CA ALA A 16 17.28 8.24 5.91
C ALA A 16 16.30 8.53 7.00
N SER A 17 15.86 9.78 7.02
CA SER A 17 14.91 10.26 7.97
C SER A 17 13.71 9.44 7.60
N TRP A 18 13.53 8.30 8.26
CA TRP A 18 12.29 7.55 8.24
C TRP A 18 11.32 8.44 9.01
N ASN A 19 10.96 9.57 8.40
CA ASN A 19 9.88 10.37 8.85
C ASN A 19 8.67 9.45 8.71
N ARG A 20 8.05 9.21 9.87
CA ARG A 20 6.72 8.59 9.98
C ARG A 20 5.75 9.55 9.26
N GLY A 21 5.75 9.54 7.93
CA GLY A 21 5.16 10.62 7.12
C GLY A 21 5.44 10.55 5.62
N ASP A 22 6.47 9.83 5.17
CA ASP A 22 6.73 9.71 3.72
C ASP A 22 5.81 8.65 3.09
N CYS A 23 5.03 9.06 2.08
CA CYS A 23 4.12 8.21 1.31
C CYS A 23 4.59 8.05 -0.14
N GLY A 24 4.17 6.98 -0.82
CA GLY A 24 4.48 6.76 -2.25
C GLY A 24 5.90 6.27 -2.53
N VAL A 25 6.71 6.01 -1.51
CA VAL A 25 8.06 5.45 -1.66
C VAL A 25 8.02 3.92 -1.63
N GLN A 26 8.64 3.29 -2.62
CA GLN A 26 8.78 1.83 -2.70
C GLN A 26 10.10 1.40 -2.04
N GLN A 27 10.01 0.66 -0.94
CA GLN A 27 11.19 0.08 -0.29
C GLN A 27 11.75 -1.12 -1.09
N ILE A 28 10.88 -1.82 -1.81
CA ILE A 28 11.23 -2.89 -2.74
C ILE A 28 10.93 -2.36 -4.14
N GLN A 29 11.96 -2.26 -4.99
CA GLN A 29 11.79 -1.72 -6.34
C GLN A 29 10.96 -2.69 -7.20
N PRO A 30 9.95 -2.19 -7.95
CA PRO A 30 9.25 -3.00 -8.91
C PRO A 30 10.14 -3.29 -10.11
N VAL A 31 9.94 -4.43 -10.76
CA VAL A 31 10.47 -4.67 -12.11
C VAL A 31 9.44 -4.10 -13.07
N LEU A 32 9.82 -3.04 -13.80
CA LEU A 32 8.99 -2.38 -14.79
C LEU A 32 9.58 -2.64 -16.17
N ASP A 33 8.73 -3.04 -17.11
CA ASP A 33 9.09 -3.08 -18.52
C ASP A 33 8.59 -1.77 -19.18
N PRO A 34 9.48 -0.95 -19.76
CA PRO A 34 9.11 0.31 -20.41
C PRO A 34 8.08 0.14 -21.54
N GLU A 35 8.00 -1.04 -22.15
CA GLU A 35 7.07 -1.36 -23.23
C GLU A 35 5.75 -1.98 -22.72
N ASP A 36 5.63 -2.20 -21.41
CA ASP A 36 4.40 -2.72 -20.82
C ASP A 36 3.26 -1.71 -20.93
N ARG A 37 2.20 -2.08 -21.67
CA ARG A 37 0.95 -1.32 -21.78
C ARG A 37 -0.26 -2.20 -21.39
N ILE A 38 0.02 -3.19 -20.55
CA ILE A 38 -0.83 -4.21 -19.93
C ILE A 38 -2.08 -4.59 -20.76
N VAL A 39 -1.94 -5.65 -21.55
CA VAL A 39 -2.93 -6.74 -21.56
C VAL A 39 -2.17 -8.03 -21.25
N GLY A 40 -2.51 -8.68 -20.14
CA GLY A 40 -1.77 -9.80 -19.56
C GLY A 40 -0.77 -9.38 -18.48
N GLY A 41 0.02 -8.34 -18.75
CA GLY A 41 0.96 -7.71 -17.81
C GLY A 41 1.98 -8.67 -17.19
N ALA A 42 2.74 -8.17 -16.21
CA ALA A 42 3.67 -8.98 -15.43
C ALA A 42 3.23 -9.12 -13.96
N LYS A 43 3.59 -10.24 -13.35
CA LYS A 43 3.40 -10.43 -11.90
C LYS A 43 4.30 -9.46 -11.14
N ALA A 44 3.71 -8.64 -10.29
CA ALA A 44 4.46 -7.70 -9.46
C ALA A 44 5.47 -8.41 -8.54
N VAL A 45 6.56 -7.73 -8.20
CA VAL A 45 7.47 -8.18 -7.15
C VAL A 45 6.71 -8.15 -5.80
N PRO A 46 6.75 -9.21 -4.98
CA PRO A 46 6.07 -9.22 -3.69
C PRO A 46 6.47 -8.02 -2.82
N GLY A 47 5.49 -7.22 -2.40
CA GLY A 47 5.71 -6.05 -1.54
C GLY A 47 6.22 -4.79 -2.24
N SER A 48 6.47 -4.79 -3.56
CA SER A 48 6.92 -3.58 -4.27
C SER A 48 5.85 -2.49 -4.37
N TRP A 49 4.58 -2.84 -4.17
CA TRP A 49 3.45 -1.90 -4.11
C TRP A 49 2.84 -1.90 -2.70
N PRO A 50 3.51 -1.29 -1.70
CA PRO A 50 3.13 -1.44 -0.29
C PRO A 50 1.76 -0.83 0.06
N TRP A 51 1.26 0.10 -0.76
CA TRP A 51 -0.06 0.70 -0.62
C TRP A 51 -1.19 -0.09 -1.28
N HIS A 52 -0.91 -1.15 -2.03
CA HIS A 52 -1.96 -1.95 -2.66
C HIS A 52 -2.78 -2.70 -1.61
N VAL A 53 -4.12 -2.63 -1.75
CA VAL A 53 -5.06 -3.21 -0.80
C VAL A 53 -5.99 -4.17 -1.52
N GLN A 54 -6.10 -5.39 -1.00
CA GLN A 54 -7.13 -6.32 -1.42
C GLN A 54 -8.39 -6.10 -0.56
N LEU A 55 -9.52 -5.83 -1.22
CA LEU A 55 -10.82 -5.69 -0.59
C LEU A 55 -11.64 -6.94 -0.84
N ARG A 56 -11.97 -7.69 0.22
CA ARG A 56 -12.85 -8.86 0.13
C ARG A 56 -14.28 -8.47 0.50
N VAL A 57 -15.16 -8.62 -0.48
CA VAL A 57 -16.57 -8.23 -0.44
C VAL A 57 -17.41 -9.50 -0.60
N TYR A 58 -17.69 -10.22 0.49
CA TYR A 58 -18.33 -11.55 0.44
C TYR A 58 -17.59 -12.53 -0.50
N ARG A 59 -18.13 -12.75 -1.72
CA ARG A 59 -17.55 -13.60 -2.77
C ARG A 59 -16.77 -12.81 -3.83
N ASP A 60 -16.94 -11.48 -3.85
CA ASP A 60 -16.31 -10.58 -4.81
C ASP A 60 -15.02 -9.99 -4.27
N HIS A 61 -14.19 -9.53 -5.22
CA HIS A 61 -12.89 -8.95 -4.95
C HIS A 61 -12.81 -7.57 -5.60
N CYS A 62 -12.46 -6.58 -4.79
CA CYS A 62 -12.10 -5.24 -5.24
C CYS A 62 -10.67 -4.92 -4.81
N SER A 63 -10.17 -3.79 -5.30
CA SER A 63 -8.87 -3.25 -4.90
C SER A 63 -9.04 -1.88 -4.26
N GLY A 64 -8.05 -1.46 -3.48
CA GLY A 64 -7.96 -0.12 -2.92
C GLY A 64 -6.51 0.33 -2.76
N VAL A 65 -6.34 1.55 -2.27
CA VAL A 65 -5.04 2.17 -2.01
C VAL A 65 -5.00 2.69 -0.57
N LEU A 66 -3.98 2.29 0.19
CA LEU A 66 -3.72 2.81 1.52
C LEU A 66 -3.17 4.24 1.40
N ILE A 67 -3.93 5.22 1.88
CA ILE A 67 -3.58 6.65 1.78
C ILE A 67 -3.16 7.25 3.12
N SER A 68 -3.36 6.52 4.22
CA SER A 68 -2.87 6.85 5.57
C SER A 68 -2.88 5.59 6.43
N ASP A 69 -2.42 5.70 7.68
CA ASP A 69 -2.47 4.64 8.69
C ASP A 69 -3.88 4.06 8.93
N ARG A 70 -4.93 4.81 8.63
CA ARG A 70 -6.33 4.48 8.97
C ARG A 70 -7.32 4.57 7.81
N HIS A 71 -6.89 4.95 6.62
CA HIS A 71 -7.79 5.15 5.48
C HIS A 71 -7.34 4.42 4.22
N VAL A 72 -8.30 3.75 3.58
CA VAL A 72 -8.17 3.12 2.27
C VAL A 72 -9.12 3.81 1.30
N LEU A 73 -8.59 4.25 0.16
CA LEU A 73 -9.38 4.77 -0.95
C LEU A 73 -9.78 3.61 -1.88
N THR A 74 -11.02 3.61 -2.35
CA THR A 74 -11.57 2.60 -3.27
C THR A 74 -12.68 3.19 -4.13
N ALA A 75 -13.08 2.49 -5.18
CA ALA A 75 -14.26 2.84 -5.97
C ALA A 75 -15.56 2.67 -5.15
N ALA A 76 -16.51 3.59 -5.34
CA ALA A 76 -17.80 3.56 -4.64
C ALA A 76 -18.61 2.29 -4.95
N HIS A 77 -18.56 1.77 -6.18
CA HIS A 77 -19.29 0.57 -6.57
C HIS A 77 -18.86 -0.68 -5.78
N CYS A 78 -17.63 -0.71 -5.26
CA CYS A 78 -17.14 -1.80 -4.41
C CYS A 78 -17.81 -1.85 -3.02
N VAL A 79 -18.34 -0.71 -2.54
CA VAL A 79 -18.83 -0.57 -1.16
C VAL A 79 -20.26 -0.06 -1.04
N ARG A 80 -20.85 0.48 -2.12
CA ARG A 80 -22.18 1.11 -2.16
C ARG A 80 -23.30 0.28 -1.54
N VAL A 81 -23.29 -1.03 -1.77
CA VAL A 81 -24.40 -1.94 -1.39
C VAL A 81 -24.09 -2.76 -0.13
N MET A 82 -23.02 -2.42 0.62
CA MET A 82 -22.61 -3.19 1.79
C MET A 82 -22.49 -2.35 3.06
N LYS A 83 -22.57 -3.05 4.21
CA LYS A 83 -22.29 -2.45 5.53
C LYS A 83 -20.78 -2.45 5.77
N PRO A 84 -20.19 -1.40 6.40
CA PRO A 84 -18.76 -1.34 6.70
C PRO A 84 -18.19 -2.61 7.34
N ARG A 85 -18.88 -3.14 8.35
CA ARG A 85 -18.43 -4.34 9.09
C ARG A 85 -18.33 -5.61 8.24
N LYS A 86 -18.85 -5.63 7.02
CA LYS A 86 -18.78 -6.76 6.09
C LYS A 86 -17.58 -6.69 5.15
N LEU A 87 -16.90 -5.54 5.08
CA LEU A 87 -15.70 -5.38 4.26
C LEU A 87 -14.46 -5.80 5.04
N ARG A 88 -13.70 -6.75 4.48
CA ARG A 88 -12.36 -7.09 4.95
C ARG A 88 -11.31 -6.42 4.07
N VAL A 89 -10.41 -5.70 4.72
CA VAL A 89 -9.29 -4.97 4.13
C VAL A 89 -8.03 -5.78 4.38
N HIS A 90 -7.36 -6.23 3.32
CA HIS A 90 -6.13 -7.03 3.42
C HIS A 90 -4.94 -6.19 2.93
N LEU A 91 -3.94 -6.01 3.79
CA LEU A 91 -2.68 -5.29 3.51
C LEU A 91 -1.51 -6.26 3.49
N GLY A 92 -0.50 -5.96 2.66
CA GLY A 92 0.67 -6.84 2.48
C GLY A 92 0.35 -8.17 1.77
N ALA A 93 -0.85 -8.27 1.18
CA ALA A 93 -1.23 -9.43 0.39
C ALA A 93 -0.53 -9.40 -0.96
N HIS A 94 0.00 -10.54 -1.41
CA HIS A 94 0.54 -10.69 -2.76
C HIS A 94 -0.24 -11.72 -3.60
N LEU A 95 -0.78 -12.76 -2.95
CA LEU A 95 -1.62 -13.76 -3.59
C LEU A 95 -3.09 -13.47 -3.26
N ARG A 96 -3.96 -13.59 -4.26
CA ARG A 96 -5.41 -13.33 -4.08
C ARG A 96 -6.06 -14.30 -3.10
N SER A 97 -5.72 -15.58 -3.22
CA SER A 97 -6.42 -16.67 -2.53
C SER A 97 -5.61 -17.33 -1.40
N ALA A 98 -4.28 -17.21 -1.42
CA ALA A 98 -3.41 -17.84 -0.43
C ALA A 98 -2.87 -16.81 0.57
N PRO A 99 -2.83 -17.11 1.87
CA PRO A 99 -2.23 -16.24 2.87
C PRO A 99 -0.72 -16.12 2.65
N VAL A 100 -0.18 -14.92 2.86
CA VAL A 100 1.27 -14.65 2.79
C VAL A 100 1.78 -14.23 4.17
N LYS A 101 3.00 -14.62 4.52
CA LYS A 101 3.65 -14.19 5.77
C LYS A 101 3.76 -12.66 5.79
N GLY A 102 3.31 -12.04 6.88
CA GLY A 102 3.30 -10.57 7.03
C GLY A 102 2.04 -9.88 6.49
N GLN A 103 1.10 -10.63 5.90
CA GLN A 103 -0.21 -10.09 5.56
C GLN A 103 -1.04 -9.82 6.82
N VAL A 104 -1.68 -8.66 6.87
CA VAL A 104 -2.61 -8.28 7.95
C VAL A 104 -3.98 -7.97 7.38
N PHE A 105 -5.03 -8.17 8.17
CA PHE A 105 -6.39 -7.82 7.76
C PHE A 105 -7.14 -7.04 8.83
N TYR A 106 -7.97 -6.12 8.36
CA TYR A 106 -8.81 -5.26 9.18
C TYR A 106 -10.25 -5.30 8.71
N THR A 107 -11.18 -5.05 9.62
CA THR A 107 -12.60 -4.85 9.30
C THR A 107 -12.89 -3.36 9.23
N SER A 108 -13.53 -2.91 8.17
CA SER A 108 -13.82 -1.48 8.04
C SER A 108 -14.88 -1.03 9.05
N LYS A 109 -14.70 0.17 9.60
CA LYS A 109 -15.62 0.75 10.61
C LYS A 109 -16.66 1.67 9.98
N LYS A 110 -16.27 2.43 8.95
CA LYS A 110 -17.08 3.46 8.32
C LYS A 110 -16.70 3.59 6.85
N PHE A 111 -17.67 3.93 6.02
CA PHE A 111 -17.43 4.42 4.66
C PHE A 111 -17.64 5.93 4.63
N VAL A 112 -16.75 6.62 3.93
CA VAL A 112 -16.87 8.05 3.65
C VAL A 112 -16.97 8.16 2.13
N CYS A 113 -18.16 8.48 1.64
CA CYS A 113 -18.42 8.64 0.22
C CYS A 113 -18.63 10.13 -0.06
N THR A 114 -17.73 10.75 -0.81
CA THR A 114 -17.96 12.09 -1.35
C THR A 114 -18.67 11.94 -2.69
N LEU A 115 -19.90 12.42 -2.79
CA LEU A 115 -20.57 12.56 -4.09
C LEU A 115 -19.82 13.64 -4.87
N LYS A 116 -19.28 13.30 -6.05
CA LYS A 116 -18.93 14.31 -7.04
C LYS A 116 -20.25 14.78 -7.63
N ASN A 117 -20.62 16.02 -7.33
CA ASN A 117 -21.73 16.74 -7.95
C ASN A 117 -21.40 17.05 -9.41
#